data_AF-A0A345ZMC3-F1
#
_entry.id   AF-A0A345ZMC3-F1
#
_cell.length_a   1.000
_cell.length_b   1.000
_cell.length_c   1.000
_cell.angle_alpha   90.00
_cell.angle_beta   90.00
_cell.angle_gamma   90.00
#
_symmetry.space_group_name_H-M   'P 1'
#
loop_
_entity.id
_entity.type
_entity.pdbx_description
1 polymer ?
#
loop_
_entity_poly.entity_id
_entity_poly.type
_entity_poly.pdbx_seq_one_letter_code
_entity_poly.pdbx_strand_id
1 'polypeptide(L)' 'MPAIRSTRPPQDFVSITAPNWAQLCALLGESPKQLTLRVDGKCVGWRAPQMWYVDPDSYRAVMQRWPDGYWPG' A
#
# COMPACT_ATOMS: atom_id res chain seq x y z
N MET A 1 -21.08 12.69 -10.39
CA MET A 1 -19.80 12.46 -11.11
C MET A 1 -19.10 11.28 -10.45
N PRO A 2 -18.51 10.36 -11.23
CA PRO A 2 -18.73 8.92 -11.10
C PRO A 2 -18.08 8.30 -9.86
N ALA A 3 -18.80 7.36 -9.23
CA ALA A 3 -18.25 6.44 -8.25
C ALA A 3 -17.00 5.77 -8.83
N ILE A 4 -15.90 5.75 -8.07
CA ILE A 4 -14.67 5.07 -8.42
C ILE A 4 -14.97 3.56 -8.48
N ARG A 5 -15.54 3.11 -9.62
CA ARG A 5 -15.72 1.71 -10.03
C ARG A 5 -14.44 1.18 -10.68
N SER A 6 -13.28 1.70 -10.30
CA SER A 6 -12.02 1.09 -10.69
C SER A 6 -11.72 -0.01 -9.69
N THR A 7 -12.27 -1.20 -9.94
CA THR A 7 -11.78 -2.45 -9.32
C THR A 7 -10.44 -2.90 -9.91
N ARG A 8 -9.87 -2.11 -10.82
CA ARG A 8 -8.53 -2.33 -11.37
C ARG A 8 -7.54 -1.38 -10.70
N PRO A 9 -6.42 -1.90 -10.19
CA PRO A 9 -5.29 -1.05 -9.89
C PRO A 9 -4.90 -0.16 -11.09
N PRO A 10 -4.30 1.02 -10.88
CA PRO A 10 -3.53 1.69 -11.92
C PRO A 10 -2.55 0.68 -12.54
N GLN A 11 -2.29 0.81 -13.85
CA GLN A 11 -1.62 -0.21 -14.67
C GLN A 11 -0.22 -0.61 -14.15
N ASP A 12 0.35 0.20 -13.27
CA ASP A 12 1.69 0.05 -12.68
C ASP A 12 1.71 -0.65 -11.31
N PHE A 13 0.56 -0.95 -10.68
CA PHE A 13 0.57 -1.59 -9.36
C PHE A 13 0.70 -3.10 -9.49
N VAL A 14 1.50 -3.68 -8.60
CA VAL A 14 1.76 -5.11 -8.51
C VAL A 14 0.94 -5.74 -7.40
N SER A 15 0.45 -6.95 -7.64
CA SER A 15 -0.24 -7.72 -6.59
C SER A 15 0.76 -8.22 -5.56
N ILE A 16 0.43 -8.05 -4.28
CA ILE A 16 1.20 -8.58 -3.15
C ILE A 16 0.35 -9.53 -2.30
N THR A 17 1.03 -10.27 -1.44
CA THR A 17 0.41 -11.19 -0.49
C THR A 17 -0.16 -10.42 0.71
N ALA A 18 -1.15 -11.02 1.38
CA ALA A 18 -1.72 -10.50 2.63
C ALA A 18 -0.68 -10.11 3.71
N PRO A 19 0.37 -10.92 4.00
CA PRO A 19 1.39 -10.53 4.97
C PRO A 19 2.20 -9.30 4.53
N ASN A 20 2.54 -9.17 3.25
CA ASN A 20 3.26 -7.99 2.75
C ASN A 20 2.40 -6.72 2.88
N TRP A 21 1.08 -6.83 2.69
CA TRP A 21 0.16 -5.73 2.93
C TRP A 21 0.10 -5.36 4.41
N ALA A 22 0.00 -6.34 5.31
CA ALA A 22 -0.01 -6.09 6.74
C ALA A 22 1.29 -5.43 7.21
N GLN A 23 2.44 -5.86 6.68
CA GLN A 23 3.73 -5.23 6.94
C GLN A 23 3.77 -3.79 6.43
N LEU A 24 3.28 -3.54 5.22
CA LEU A 24 3.21 -2.17 4.67
C LEU A 24 2.31 -1.27 5.53
N CYS A 25 1.15 -1.76 5.95
CA CYS A 25 0.28 -1.05 6.88
C CYS A 25 0.98 -0.75 8.20
N ALA A 26 1.68 -1.73 8.79
CA ALA A 26 2.43 -1.55 10.02
C ALA A 26 3.53 -0.49 9.88
N LEU A 27 4.28 -0.50 8.77
CA LEU A 27 5.32 0.51 8.48
C LEU A 27 4.75 1.92 8.36
N LEU A 28 3.53 2.04 7.82
CA LEU A 28 2.85 3.32 7.66
C LEU A 28 2.04 3.75 8.89
N GLY A 29 1.98 2.92 9.93
CA GLY A 29 1.09 3.14 11.08
C GLY A 29 -0.40 3.07 10.71
N GLU A 30 -0.73 2.43 9.61
CA GLU A 30 -2.08 2.32 9.05
C GLU A 30 -2.75 0.99 9.41
N SER A 31 -4.08 0.96 9.33
CA SER A 31 -4.82 -0.28 9.57
C SER A 31 -4.70 -1.24 8.38
N PRO A 32 -4.51 -2.55 8.58
CA PRO A 32 -4.60 -3.55 7.50
C PRO A 32 -6.00 -3.60 6.85
N LYS A 33 -7.00 -2.96 7.49
CA LYS A 33 -8.35 -2.82 6.96
C LYS A 33 -8.51 -1.67 5.96
N GLN A 34 -7.48 -0.84 5.77
CA GLN A 34 -7.54 0.28 4.83
C GLN A 34 -7.80 -0.19 3.41
N LEU A 35 -8.61 0.57 2.69
CA LEU A 35 -8.85 0.35 1.27
C LEU A 35 -7.71 0.91 0.42
N THR A 36 -7.10 2.00 0.85
CA THR A 36 -5.99 2.64 0.15
C THR A 36 -4.95 3.12 1.13
N LEU A 37 -3.68 2.93 0.81
CA LEU A 37 -2.55 3.45 1.56
C LEU A 37 -1.95 4.63 0.80
N ARG A 38 -1.63 5.70 1.52
CA ARG A 38 -1.04 6.90 0.94
C ARG A 38 0.18 7.32 1.76
N VAL A 39 1.23 7.72 1.07
CA VAL A 39 2.48 8.21 1.69
C VAL A 39 2.84 9.50 0.98
N ASP A 40 3.06 10.57 1.75
CA ASP A 40 3.41 11.90 1.20
C ASP A 40 2.44 12.36 0.08
N GLY A 41 1.15 12.01 0.19
CA GLY A 41 0.11 12.35 -0.79
C GLY A 41 -0.02 11.40 -2.00
N LYS A 42 0.94 10.52 -2.25
CA LYS A 42 0.91 9.50 -3.33
C LYS A 42 0.22 8.22 -2.86
N CYS A 43 -0.60 7.61 -3.72
CA CYS A 43 -1.21 6.31 -3.44
C CYS A 43 -0.14 5.22 -3.58
N VAL A 44 0.14 4.50 -2.51
CA VAL A 44 1.17 3.45 -2.49
C VAL A 44 0.56 2.05 -2.50
N GLY A 45 -0.71 1.94 -2.10
CA GLY A 45 -1.36 0.64 -1.95
C GLY A 45 -2.87 0.73 -2.12
N TRP A 46 -3.46 -0.33 -2.67
CA TRP A 46 -4.88 -0.51 -2.84
C TRP A 46 -5.30 -1.94 -2.47
N ARG A 47 -6.28 -2.05 -1.59
CA ARG A 47 -6.96 -3.30 -1.24
C ARG A 47 -8.24 -3.50 -2.06
N ALA A 48 -8.30 -4.61 -2.78
CA ALA A 48 -9.50 -5.18 -3.37
C ALA A 48 -10.06 -6.32 -2.48
N PRO A 49 -11.31 -6.80 -2.68
CA PRO A 49 -11.95 -7.78 -1.80
C PRO A 49 -11.16 -9.05 -1.50
N GLN A 50 -10.29 -9.49 -2.41
CA GLN A 50 -9.44 -10.68 -2.24
C GLN A 50 -8.00 -10.48 -2.76
N MET A 51 -7.61 -9.24 -3.05
CA MET A 51 -6.31 -8.94 -3.65
C MET A 51 -5.76 -7.65 -3.06
N TRP A 52 -4.44 -7.60 -2.90
CA TRP A 52 -3.71 -6.42 -2.43
C TRP A 52 -2.78 -5.97 -3.54
N TYR A 53 -2.80 -4.68 -3.82
CA TYR A 53 -1.99 -4.08 -4.87
C TYR A 53 -1.15 -2.98 -4.27
N VAL A 54 0.08 -2.84 -4.73
CA VAL A 54 0.96 -1.74 -4.33
C VAL A 54 1.68 -1.18 -5.54
N ASP A 55 1.97 0.11 -5.50
CA ASP A 55 2.86 0.73 -6.47
C ASP A 55 4.28 0.23 -6.17
N PRO A 56 4.95 -0.52 -7.05
CA PRO A 56 6.25 -1.12 -6.77
C PRO A 56 7.32 -0.05 -6.50
N ASP A 57 7.24 1.11 -7.15
CA ASP A 57 8.15 2.23 -6.94
C ASP A 57 7.97 2.82 -5.53
N SER A 58 6.73 3.13 -5.14
CA SER A 58 6.44 3.62 -3.79
C SER A 58 6.66 2.56 -2.72
N TYR A 59 6.37 1.29 -2.99
CA TYR A 59 6.63 0.19 -2.07
C TYR A 59 8.13 0.04 -1.82
N ARG A 60 8.95 0.13 -2.88
CA ARG A 60 10.41 0.16 -2.74
C ARG A 60 10.87 1.41 -2.02
N ALA A 61 10.30 2.58 -2.30
CA ALA A 61 10.64 3.81 -1.61
C ALA A 61 10.32 3.74 -0.11
N VAL A 62 9.17 3.15 0.25
CA VAL A 62 8.81 2.87 1.64
C VAL A 62 9.82 1.88 2.24
N MET A 63 10.06 0.73 1.61
CA MET A 63 11.03 -0.24 2.12
C MET A 63 12.47 0.30 2.22
N GLN A 64 12.90 1.17 1.30
CA GLN A 64 14.22 1.82 1.32
C GLN A 64 14.31 2.96 2.33
N ARG A 65 13.19 3.65 2.59
CA ARG A 65 13.10 4.68 3.63
C ARG A 65 13.03 4.07 5.02
N TRP A 66 12.56 2.83 5.13
CA TRP A 66 12.48 2.06 6.38
C TRP A 66 13.13 0.66 6.27
N PRO A 67 14.45 0.57 5.99
CA PRO A 67 15.13 -0.71 5.79
C PRO A 67 15.35 -1.49 7.10
N ASP A 68 15.29 -0.81 8.26
CA ASP A 68 15.69 -1.37 9.56
C ASP A 68 14.51 -1.59 10.53
N GLY A 69 13.26 -1.38 10.10
CA GLY A 69 12.10 -1.51 11.00
C GLY A 69 12.14 -0.59 12.24
N TYR A 70 12.98 0.45 12.23
CA TYR A 70 13.16 1.31 13.39
C TYR A 70 12.03 2.33 13.49
N TRP A 71 11.21 2.15 14.52
CA TRP A 71 10.23 3.09 15.00
C TRP A 71 10.88 3.96 16.10
N PRO A 72 11.06 5.29 15.93
CA PRO A 72 11.21 6.16 17.09
C PRO A 72 9.80 6.45 17.64
N GLY A 73 9.36 5.61 18.58
CA GLY A 73 8.13 5.85 19.35
C GLY A 73 7.98 4.91 20.52
#